data_AF-A0A3D4RLL1-F1
#
_entry.id   AF-A0A3D4RLL1-F1
#
_cell.length_a   1.000
_cell.length_b   1.000
_cell.length_c   1.000
_cell.angle_alpha   90.00
_cell.angle_beta   90.00
_cell.angle_gamma   90.00
#
_symmetry.space_group_name_H-M   'P 1'
#
loop_
_entity.id
_entity.type
_entity.pdbx_description
1 polymer ?
#
loop_
_entity_poly.entity_id
_entity_poly.type
_entity_poly.pdbx_seq_one_letter_code
_entity_poly.pdbx_strand_id
1 'polypeptide(L)'
;MELSEQEIVRRQSLQTLRDMGIEPYPAAEYVVTDYSSDIKNTFTEESVGREVSIAGRMMSRRIMGKASFIELQDSKGRIQVYVSRDDISTEAQPDMYNVVFKKLLDIGDFIGIKGFVFRTQH
;
A
#
# COMPACT_ATOMS: atom_id res chain seq x y z
N MET A 1 -18.09 -15.03 -22.51
CA MET A 1 -17.58 -15.44 -21.19
C MET A 1 -18.25 -14.55 -20.16
N GLU A 2 -19.02 -15.13 -19.24
CA GLU A 2 -19.52 -14.41 -18.07
C GLU A 2 -18.34 -14.15 -17.12
N LEU A 3 -18.26 -12.94 -16.58
CA LEU A 3 -17.25 -12.56 -15.61
C LEU A 3 -17.60 -13.18 -14.25
N SER A 4 -16.58 -13.57 -13.49
CA SER A 4 -16.79 -13.94 -12.09
C SER A 4 -17.20 -12.71 -11.26
N GLU A 5 -17.89 -12.95 -10.13
CA GLU A 5 -18.26 -11.88 -9.19
C GLU A 5 -17.03 -11.06 -8.75
N GLN A 6 -15.90 -11.72 -8.51
CA GLN A 6 -14.65 -11.08 -8.11
C GLN A 6 -14.13 -10.14 -9.22
N GLU A 7 -14.18 -10.56 -10.49
CA GLU A 7 -13.78 -9.69 -11.61
C GLU A 7 -14.68 -8.47 -11.74
N ILE A 8 -15.98 -8.63 -11.53
CA ILE A 8 -16.94 -7.52 -11.55
C ILE A 8 -16.59 -6.50 -10.47
N VAL A 9 -16.38 -6.96 -9.22
CA VAL A 9 -16.01 -6.09 -8.10
C VAL A 9 -14.70 -5.35 -8.38
N ARG A 10 -13.65 -6.04 -8.86
CA ARG A 10 -12.36 -5.39 -9.17
C ARG A 10 -12.48 -4.34 -10.28
N ARG A 11 -13.31 -4.59 -11.30
CA ARG A 11 -13.57 -3.61 -12.36
C ARG A 11 -14.33 -2.39 -11.85
N GLN A 12 -15.29 -2.59 -10.94
CA GLN A 12 -16.00 -1.49 -10.29
C GLN A 12 -15.08 -0.66 -9.40
N SER A 13 -14.20 -1.30 -8.62
CA SER A 13 -13.17 -0.61 -7.84
C SER A 13 -12.24 0.21 -8.72
N LEU A 14 -11.79 -0.35 -9.85
CA LEU A 14 -10.96 0.35 -10.84
C LEU A 14 -11.66 1.61 -11.37
N GLN A 15 -12.93 1.51 -11.74
CA GLN A 15 -13.70 2.65 -12.22
C GLN A 15 -13.85 3.72 -11.13
N THR A 16 -14.15 3.30 -9.90
CA THR A 16 -14.30 4.20 -8.75
C THR A 16 -13.00 4.97 -8.48
N LEU A 17 -11.83 4.31 -8.57
CA LEU A 17 -10.53 4.99 -8.44
C LEU A 17 -10.37 6.10 -9.49
N ARG A 18 -10.71 5.81 -10.74
CA ARG A 18 -10.66 6.80 -11.84
C ARG A 18 -11.62 7.96 -11.62
N ASP A 19 -12.84 7.69 -11.17
CA ASP A 19 -13.84 8.73 -10.87
C ASP A 19 -13.39 9.63 -9.71
N MET A 20 -12.58 9.10 -8.79
CA MET A 20 -11.90 9.85 -7.73
C MET A 20 -10.65 10.61 -8.21
N GLY A 21 -10.31 10.54 -9.51
CA GLY A 21 -9.11 11.17 -10.08
C GLY A 21 -7.80 10.42 -9.78
N ILE A 22 -7.87 9.19 -9.27
CA ILE A 22 -6.72 8.35 -9.00
C ILE A 22 -6.50 7.45 -10.22
N GLU A 23 -5.43 7.68 -10.97
CA GLU A 23 -5.05 6.81 -12.09
C GLU A 23 -4.45 5.49 -11.57
N PRO A 24 -5.11 4.33 -11.77
CA PRO A 24 -4.62 3.05 -11.25
C PRO A 24 -3.39 2.51 -12.00
N TYR A 25 -3.17 2.97 -13.23
CA TYR A 25 -2.03 2.57 -14.06
C TYR A 25 -1.29 3.83 -14.58
N PRO A 26 -0.62 4.58 -13.69
CA PRO A 26 0.01 5.83 -14.08
C PRO A 26 1.18 5.56 -15.04
N ALA A 27 1.27 6.37 -16.10
CA ALA A 27 2.41 6.32 -17.02
C ALA A 27 3.70 6.87 -16.37
N ALA A 28 3.54 7.73 -15.36
CA ALA A 28 4.66 8.28 -14.61
C ALA A 28 5.33 7.18 -13.76
N GLU A 29 6.66 7.17 -13.78
CA GLU A 29 7.45 6.24 -12.98
C GLU A 29 7.26 6.51 -11.48
N TYR A 30 7.04 5.44 -10.71
CA TYR A 30 7.12 5.48 -9.26
C TYR A 30 8.55 5.18 -8.80
N VAL A 31 9.25 6.20 -8.29
CA VAL A 31 10.64 6.07 -7.85
C VAL A 31 10.73 5.25 -6.56
N VAL A 32 11.36 4.09 -6.64
CA VAL A 32 11.67 3.20 -5.52
C VAL A 32 13.09 3.47 -5.03
N THR A 33 13.26 3.69 -3.73
CA THR A 33 14.58 3.95 -3.10
C THR A 33 15.15 2.72 -2.44
N ASP A 34 14.29 1.80 -2.00
CA ASP A 34 14.67 0.68 -1.15
C ASP A 34 13.89 -0.59 -1.52
N TYR A 35 14.50 -1.74 -1.23
CA TYR A 35 13.83 -3.04 -1.32
C TYR A 35 13.69 -3.67 0.06
N SER A 36 12.72 -4.57 0.18
CA SER A 36 12.33 -5.30 1.39
C SER A 36 13.50 -5.96 2.11
N SER A 37 14.38 -6.65 1.37
CA SER A 37 15.58 -7.28 1.92
C SER A 37 16.57 -6.25 2.43
N ASP A 38 16.76 -5.15 1.71
CA ASP A 38 17.76 -4.13 2.02
C ASP A 38 17.35 -3.40 3.30
N ILE A 39 16.08 -3.03 3.43
CA ILE A 39 15.51 -2.44 4.65
C ILE A 39 15.74 -3.37 5.84
N LYS A 40 15.41 -4.66 5.71
CA LYS A 40 15.55 -5.63 6.80
C LYS A 40 17.00 -5.85 7.22
N ASN A 41 17.91 -5.93 6.25
CA ASN A 41 19.33 -6.23 6.51
C ASN A 41 20.09 -5.02 7.05
N THR A 42 19.67 -3.80 6.72
CA THR A 42 20.32 -2.56 7.15
C THR A 42 19.65 -1.90 8.35
N PHE A 43 18.54 -2.47 8.86
CA PHE A 43 17.79 -1.90 9.97
C PHE A 43 18.62 -1.91 11.26
N THR A 44 18.84 -0.72 11.81
CA THR A 44 19.38 -0.46 13.15
C THR A 44 18.45 0.46 13.93
N GLU A 45 18.62 0.59 15.24
CA GLU A 45 17.81 1.54 16.03
C GLU A 45 17.99 2.99 15.56
N GLU A 46 19.17 3.34 15.03
CA GLU A 46 19.46 4.65 14.44
C GLU A 46 18.73 4.89 13.11
N SER A 47 18.29 3.82 12.44
CA SER A 47 17.55 3.92 11.19
C SER A 47 16.06 4.24 11.38
N VAL A 48 15.54 4.19 12.61
CA VAL A 48 14.13 4.49 12.89
C VAL A 48 13.79 5.91 12.45
N GLY A 49 12.74 6.04 11.66
CA GLY A 49 12.34 7.31 11.05
C GLY A 49 12.99 7.60 9.69
N ARG A 50 13.93 6.77 9.22
CA ARG A 50 14.50 6.90 7.87
C ARG A 50 13.41 6.73 6.83
N GLU A 51 13.29 7.72 5.95
CA GLU A 51 12.34 7.70 4.85
C GLU A 51 12.71 6.64 3.80
N VAL A 52 11.70 5.98 3.27
CA VAL A 52 11.80 4.96 2.22
C VAL A 52 10.63 5.07 1.25
N SER A 53 10.89 4.72 0.00
CA SER A 53 9.89 4.52 -1.04
C SER A 53 10.03 3.10 -1.57
N ILE A 54 8.99 2.28 -1.39
CA ILE A 54 8.95 0.88 -1.81
C ILE A 54 7.77 0.65 -2.76
N ALA A 55 7.86 -0.35 -3.63
CA ALA A 55 6.74 -0.79 -4.43
C ALA A 55 6.70 -2.31 -4.55
N GLY A 56 5.50 -2.88 -4.61
CA GLY A 56 5.34 -4.32 -4.69
C GLY A 56 3.88 -4.76 -4.73
N ARG A 57 3.67 -6.07 -4.72
CA ARG A 57 2.35 -6.70 -4.73
C ARG A 57 1.83 -6.89 -3.32
N MET A 58 0.59 -6.49 -3.05
CA MET A 58 -0.07 -6.76 -1.77
C MET A 58 -0.38 -8.24 -1.66
N MET A 59 0.24 -8.93 -0.71
CA MET A 59 0.08 -10.38 -0.51
C MET A 59 -0.92 -10.70 0.59
N SER A 60 -1.02 -9.85 1.61
CA SER A 60 -2.02 -9.98 2.67
C SER A 60 -2.41 -8.61 3.20
N ARG A 61 -3.60 -8.55 3.82
CA ARG A 61 -4.13 -7.34 4.46
C ARG A 61 -4.92 -7.71 5.70
N ARG A 62 -4.64 -7.02 6.82
CA ARG A 62 -5.34 -7.14 8.10
C ARG A 62 -5.80 -5.76 8.53
N ILE A 63 -7.10 -5.54 8.55
CA ILE A 63 -7.72 -4.25 8.90
C ILE A 63 -8.06 -4.24 10.39
N MET A 64 -7.60 -3.21 11.10
CA MET A 64 -7.76 -3.02 12.54
C MET A 64 -8.36 -1.62 12.82
N GLY A 65 -9.62 -1.42 12.43
CA GLY A 65 -10.30 -0.14 12.60
C GLY A 65 -9.63 0.97 11.77
N LYS A 66 -8.93 1.88 12.46
CA LYS A 66 -8.20 3.04 11.89
C LYS A 66 -6.77 2.73 11.46
N ALA A 67 -6.27 1.52 11.69
CA ALA A 67 -4.98 1.09 11.18
C ALA A 67 -5.10 -0.25 10.46
N SER A 68 -4.12 -0.58 9.63
CA SER A 68 -4.03 -1.83 8.90
C SER A 68 -2.59 -2.29 8.80
N PHE A 69 -2.40 -3.61 8.75
CA PHE A 69 -1.13 -4.23 8.41
C PHE A 69 -1.27 -4.93 7.06
N ILE A 70 -0.33 -4.69 6.15
CA ILE A 70 -0.23 -5.43 4.90
C ILE A 70 1.15 -6.08 4.79
N GLU A 71 1.23 -7.15 4.01
CA GLU A 71 2.49 -7.69 3.55
C GLU A 71 2.67 -7.31 2.07
N LEU A 72 3.74 -6.59 1.77
CA LEU A 72 4.10 -6.18 0.41
C LEU A 72 5.24 -7.09 -0.08
N GLN A 73 5.08 -7.67 -1.27
CA GLN A 73 6.12 -8.47 -1.93
C GLN A 73 6.72 -7.68 -3.09
N ASP A 74 8.01 -7.41 -3.03
CA ASP A 74 8.79 -6.84 -4.13
C ASP A 74 9.63 -7.92 -4.82
N SER A 75 10.58 -7.51 -5.67
CA SER A 75 11.46 -8.42 -6.41
C SER A 75 12.47 -9.16 -5.53
N LYS A 76 12.76 -8.68 -4.31
CA LYS A 76 13.78 -9.25 -3.42
C LYS A 76 13.19 -10.02 -2.24
N GLY A 77 11.94 -9.76 -1.87
CA GLY A 77 11.34 -10.40 -0.71
C GLY A 77 10.01 -9.80 -0.30
N ARG A 78 9.69 -9.94 0.98
CA ARG A 78 8.45 -9.44 1.59
C ARG A 78 8.76 -8.50 2.74
N ILE A 79 7.95 -7.47 2.93
CA ILE A 79 8.03 -6.55 4.06
C ILE A 79 6.63 -6.22 4.59
N GLN A 80 6.52 -6.09 5.91
CA GLN A 80 5.29 -5.65 6.55
C GLN A 80 5.19 -4.13 6.45
N VAL A 81 4.01 -3.62 6.13
CA VAL A 81 3.72 -2.20 6.15
C VAL A 81 2.56 -1.94 7.10
N TYR A 82 2.78 -1.00 8.01
CA TYR A 82 1.74 -0.42 8.85
C TYR A 82 1.16 0.80 8.16
N VAL A 83 -0.16 0.86 8.07
CA VAL A 83 -0.90 1.95 7.45
C VAL A 83 -1.90 2.47 8.45
N SER A 84 -1.74 3.71 8.91
CA SER A 84 -2.75 4.37 9.74
C SER A 84 -3.58 5.33 8.89
N ARG A 85 -4.85 5.49 9.27
CA ARG A 85 -5.75 6.49 8.68
C ARG A 85 -5.18 7.88 8.84
N ASP A 86 -4.69 8.19 10.03
CA ASP A 86 -4.30 9.55 10.40
C ASP A 86 -3.01 9.98 9.64
N ASP A 87 -2.20 9.02 9.17
CA ASP A 87 -1.03 9.30 8.32
C ASP A 87 -1.36 9.53 6.84
N ILE A 88 -2.38 8.85 6.29
CA ILE A 88 -2.65 8.87 4.84
C ILE A 88 -3.91 9.65 4.44
N SER A 89 -4.85 9.88 5.35
CA SER A 89 -6.03 10.69 5.09
C SER A 89 -5.75 12.15 5.47
N THR A 90 -5.42 12.96 4.46
CA THR A 90 -5.22 14.41 4.60
C THR A 90 -6.53 15.17 4.39
N GLU A 91 -6.57 16.47 4.68
CA GLU A 91 -7.73 17.32 4.35
C GLU A 91 -8.06 17.32 2.84
N ALA A 92 -7.03 17.24 1.99
CA ALA A 92 -7.19 17.16 0.55
C ALA A 92 -7.65 15.79 0.05
N GLN A 93 -7.40 14.73 0.83
CA GLN A 93 -7.71 13.34 0.48
C GLN A 93 -8.30 12.58 1.68
N PRO A 94 -9.46 13.01 2.22
CA PRO A 94 -10.01 12.46 3.45
C PRO A 94 -10.35 10.96 3.32
N ASP A 95 -10.67 10.52 2.11
CA ASP A 95 -11.11 9.17 1.79
C ASP A 95 -9.98 8.18 1.47
N MET A 96 -8.72 8.61 1.54
CA MET A 96 -7.56 7.79 1.18
C MET A 96 -7.50 6.47 1.97
N TYR A 97 -7.77 6.50 3.28
CA TYR A 97 -7.79 5.27 4.05
C TYR A 97 -9.10 4.49 3.94
N ASN A 98 -10.24 5.14 4.22
CA ASN A 98 -11.52 4.45 4.39
C ASN A 98 -12.14 3.95 3.08
N VAL A 99 -11.84 4.62 1.97
CA VAL A 99 -12.36 4.26 0.64
C VAL A 99 -11.25 3.61 -0.17
N VAL A 100 -10.18 4.36 -0.50
CA VAL A 100 -9.14 3.86 -1.40
C VAL A 100 -8.45 2.63 -0.82
N PHE A 101 -7.79 2.77 0.33
CA PHE A 101 -7.00 1.67 0.89
C PHE A 101 -7.84 0.49 1.39
N LYS A 102 -8.95 0.76 2.10
CA LYS A 102 -9.77 -0.30 2.73
C LYS A 102 -10.74 -1.00 1.79
N LYS A 103 -11.30 -0.30 0.79
CA LYS A 103 -12.40 -0.83 -0.04
C LYS A 103 -12.00 -1.04 -1.50
N LEU A 104 -11.19 -0.15 -2.06
CA LEU A 104 -10.89 -0.18 -3.50
C LEU A 104 -9.64 -1.01 -3.83
N LEU A 105 -8.64 -1.01 -2.94
CA LEU A 105 -7.48 -1.90 -3.08
C LEU A 105 -7.80 -3.32 -2.61
N ASP A 106 -7.14 -4.31 -3.21
CA ASP A 106 -7.30 -5.72 -2.89
C ASP A 106 -5.98 -6.50 -2.98
N ILE A 107 -6.00 -7.73 -2.45
CA ILE A 107 -4.87 -8.66 -2.55
C ILE A 107 -4.55 -8.90 -4.03
N GLY A 108 -3.25 -8.82 -4.31
CA GLY A 108 -2.68 -8.98 -5.63
C GLY A 108 -2.52 -7.68 -6.41
N ASP A 109 -3.04 -6.54 -5.93
CA ASP A 109 -2.73 -5.23 -6.50
C ASP A 109 -1.26 -4.85 -6.28
N PHE A 110 -0.69 -4.13 -7.22
CA PHE A 110 0.62 -3.50 -7.08
C PHE A 110 0.45 -2.08 -6.56
N ILE A 111 1.18 -1.74 -5.50
CA ILE A 111 1.12 -0.43 -4.87
C ILE A 111 2.52 0.10 -4.57
N GLY A 112 2.68 1.41 -4.68
CA GLY A 112 3.84 2.16 -4.21
C GLY A 112 3.54 2.81 -2.87
N ILE A 113 4.49 2.77 -1.94
CA ILE A 113 4.34 3.29 -0.58
C ILE A 113 5.56 4.14 -0.24
N LYS A 114 5.30 5.39 0.18
CA LYS A 114 6.28 6.25 0.84
C LYS A 114 5.98 6.31 2.32
N GLY A 115 7.00 6.24 3.14
CA GLY A 115 6.88 6.32 4.59
C GLY A 115 8.26 6.23 5.23
N PHE A 116 8.30 5.75 6.46
CA PHE A 116 9.54 5.59 7.21
C PHE A 116 9.63 4.21 7.85
N VAL A 117 10.86 3.76 8.08
CA VAL A 117 11.11 2.48 8.76
C VAL A 117 10.99 2.64 10.26
N PHE A 118 10.39 1.65 10.91
CA PHE A 118 10.31 1.57 12.37
C PHE A 118 10.10 0.12 12.78
N ARG A 119 10.27 -0.17 14.09
CA ARG A 119 9.95 -1.47 14.66
C ARG A 119 8.59 -1.42 15.35
N THR A 120 7.68 -2.30 14.95
CA THR A 120 6.42 -2.51 15.67
C THR A 120 6.70 -3.21 17.00
N GLN A 121 6.13 -2.73 18.09
CA GLN A 121 6.23 -3.42 19.39
C GLN A 121 5.41 -4.72 19.34
N HIS A 122 5.94 -5.77 19.97
CA HIS A 122 5.21 -7.00 20.30
C HIS A 122 4.74 -6.94 21.74
#